data_AF-A0A318H5L1-F1
#
_entry.id   AF-A0A318H5L1-F1
#
_cell.length_a   1.000
_cell.length_b   1.000
_cell.length_c   1.000
_cell.angle_alpha   90.00
_cell.angle_beta   90.00
_cell.angle_gamma   90.00
#
_symmetry.space_group_name_H-M   'P 1'
#
loop_
_entity.id
_entity.type
_entity.pdbx_description
1 polymer ?
#
loop_
_entity_poly.entity_id
_entity_poly.type
_entity_poly.pdbx_seq_one_letter_code
_entity_poly.pdbx_strand_id
1 'polypeptide(L)'
;MSLPDTPNPIPAEAPMTPAECARQLKERFPALFGSSPKPLKLRIQADIQERAPGVFTKQALSAFLRRYTGGTAYLIALSRAKHRFDLDGQPAGDLTDEHRQVADEELKRRRAVTDERRALEEQQWLNRAHLLRDFEATTLTRPNFCALKGVEEDKLDGLLEIARKERTEWEANRPAPGSERRAPRPGGPRGEGAGAQQRPRREGERAPRGEGRGDGGPRRQRPAR
;
A
#
# COMPACT_ATOMS: atom_id res chain seq x y z
N MET A 1 -63.74 34.10 -5.08
CA MET A 1 -62.43 34.38 -4.45
C MET A 1 -61.38 33.48 -5.10
N SER A 2 -60.59 33.98 -6.05
CA SER A 2 -59.43 33.24 -6.59
C SER A 2 -58.22 33.53 -5.71
N LEU A 3 -57.71 32.50 -5.05
CA LEU A 3 -56.45 32.58 -4.31
C LEU A 3 -55.27 32.58 -5.31
N PRO A 4 -54.22 33.37 -5.06
CA PRO A 4 -53.12 33.55 -5.99
C PRO A 4 -52.18 32.35 -6.03
N ASP A 5 -51.66 32.16 -7.24
CA ASP A 5 -50.55 31.32 -7.66
C ASP A 5 -49.43 31.27 -6.61
N THR A 6 -49.10 30.07 -6.15
CA THR A 6 -47.89 29.84 -5.35
C THR A 6 -46.73 29.71 -6.32
N PRO A 7 -45.66 30.51 -6.22
CA PRO A 7 -44.55 30.41 -7.16
C PRO A 7 -43.87 29.05 -6.99
N ASN A 8 -43.97 28.26 -8.05
CA ASN A 8 -43.19 27.06 -8.31
C ASN A 8 -41.70 27.35 -8.06
N PRO A 9 -40.98 26.57 -7.23
CA PRO A 9 -39.55 26.77 -7.06
C PRO A 9 -38.85 26.53 -8.41
N ILE A 10 -38.28 27.61 -8.95
CA ILE A 10 -37.41 27.58 -10.12
C ILE A 10 -36.32 26.53 -9.84
N PRO A 11 -36.14 25.50 -10.68
CA PRO A 11 -35.02 24.59 -10.53
C PRO A 11 -33.74 25.40 -10.71
N ALA A 12 -32.99 25.59 -9.62
CA ALA A 12 -31.66 26.16 -9.64
C ALA A 12 -30.83 25.40 -10.68
N GLU A 13 -30.36 26.12 -11.70
CA GLU A 13 -29.34 25.66 -12.66
C GLU A 13 -28.33 24.79 -11.92
N ALA A 14 -28.23 23.51 -12.33
CA ALA A 14 -27.41 22.52 -11.65
C ALA A 14 -26.00 23.10 -11.41
N PRO A 15 -25.61 23.36 -10.15
CA PRO A 15 -24.33 23.98 -9.89
C PRO A 15 -23.25 23.01 -10.37
N MET A 16 -22.37 23.49 -11.24
CA MET A 16 -21.27 22.72 -11.82
C MET A 16 -20.62 21.84 -10.75
N THR A 17 -20.61 20.53 -10.97
CA THR A 17 -20.06 19.59 -10.00
C THR A 17 -18.55 19.81 -9.86
N PRO A 18 -17.95 19.49 -8.69
CA PRO A 18 -16.49 19.60 -8.53
C PRO A 18 -15.71 18.76 -9.56
N ALA A 19 -16.30 17.68 -10.07
CA ALA A 19 -15.69 16.83 -11.10
C ALA A 19 -15.69 17.49 -12.48
N GLU A 20 -16.79 18.16 -12.85
CA GLU A 20 -16.87 18.94 -14.09
C GLU A 20 -15.95 20.17 -14.05
N CYS A 21 -15.89 20.84 -12.90
CA CYS A 21 -14.90 21.89 -12.62
C CYS A 21 -13.47 21.38 -12.86
N ALA A 22 -13.12 20.22 -12.30
CA ALA A 22 -11.80 19.62 -12.48
C ALA A 22 -11.48 19.34 -13.94
N ARG A 23 -12.43 18.78 -14.70
CA ARG A 23 -12.28 18.49 -16.13
C ARG A 23 -12.04 19.76 -16.93
N GLN A 24 -12.86 20.80 -16.72
CA GLN A 24 -12.73 22.07 -17.42
C GLN A 24 -11.44 22.82 -17.05
N LEU A 25 -11.02 22.78 -15.78
CA LEU A 25 -9.74 23.35 -15.37
C LEU A 25 -8.55 22.65 -16.03
N LYS A 26 -8.61 21.32 -16.18
CA LYS A 26 -7.58 20.55 -16.88
C LYS A 26 -7.52 20.86 -18.38
N GLU A 27 -8.67 21.02 -19.02
CA GLU A 27 -8.77 21.36 -20.43
C GLU A 27 -8.26 22.76 -20.73
N ARG A 28 -8.60 23.74 -19.88
CA ARG A 28 -8.22 25.15 -20.08
C ARG A 28 -6.81 25.48 -19.58
N PHE A 29 -6.38 24.85 -18.49
CA PHE A 29 -5.08 25.11 -17.85
C PHE A 29 -4.28 23.80 -17.65
N PRO A 30 -3.91 23.11 -18.74
CA PRO A 30 -3.19 21.83 -18.66
C PRO A 30 -1.80 21.96 -18.03
N ALA A 31 -1.18 23.15 -18.10
CA ALA A 31 0.13 23.40 -17.50
C ALA A 31 0.13 23.28 -15.97
N LEU A 32 -0.99 23.61 -15.32
CA LEU A 32 -1.15 23.59 -13.87
C LEU A 32 -1.95 22.37 -13.37
N PHE A 33 -3.04 22.02 -14.04
CA PHE A 33 -3.95 20.92 -13.67
C PHE A 33 -3.78 19.65 -14.52
N GLY A 34 -2.60 19.46 -15.10
CA GLY A 34 -2.27 18.33 -15.97
C GLY A 34 -2.29 16.96 -15.29
N SER A 35 -1.30 16.12 -15.57
CA SER A 35 -1.26 14.75 -15.02
C SER A 35 -0.87 14.68 -13.55
N SER A 36 -0.10 15.66 -13.07
CA SER A 36 0.38 15.72 -11.68
C SER A 36 0.05 17.07 -11.06
N PRO A 37 -0.46 17.10 -9.83
CA PRO A 37 -0.77 18.36 -9.17
C PRO A 37 0.52 19.15 -8.89
N LYS A 38 0.45 20.46 -9.07
CA LYS A 38 1.55 21.40 -8.76
C LYS A 38 1.09 22.39 -7.69
N PRO A 39 2.01 22.90 -6.83
CA PRO A 39 1.67 23.92 -5.84
C PRO A 39 1.12 25.17 -6.50
N LEU A 40 -0.06 25.61 -6.05
CA LEU A 40 -0.76 26.73 -6.66
C LEU A 40 -0.20 28.07 -6.17
N LYS A 41 -0.16 29.05 -7.08
CA LYS A 41 0.01 30.48 -6.76
C LYS A 41 -1.04 30.94 -5.74
N LEU A 42 -0.67 31.87 -4.88
CA LEU A 42 -1.63 32.54 -4.00
C LEU A 42 -2.64 33.34 -4.84
N ARG A 43 -3.91 33.34 -4.42
CA ARG A 43 -5.02 33.99 -5.13
C ARG A 43 -5.27 33.47 -6.56
N ILE A 44 -4.85 32.24 -6.88
CA ILE A 44 -5.11 31.59 -8.19
C ILE A 44 -6.59 31.62 -8.60
N GLN A 45 -7.51 31.67 -7.63
CA GLN A 45 -8.94 31.78 -7.89
C GLN A 45 -9.33 33.09 -8.62
N ALA A 46 -8.61 34.19 -8.40
CA ALA A 46 -8.81 35.45 -9.11
C ALA A 46 -8.28 35.33 -10.54
N ASP A 47 -7.05 34.83 -10.71
CA ASP A 47 -6.42 34.59 -12.02
C ASP A 47 -7.28 33.67 -12.91
N ILE A 48 -7.90 32.63 -12.32
CA ILE A 48 -8.83 31.72 -13.04
C ILE A 48 -10.08 32.48 -13.50
N GLN A 49 -10.66 33.33 -12.66
CA GLN A 49 -11.85 34.11 -13.00
C GLN A 49 -11.55 35.17 -14.05
N GLU A 50 -10.35 35.73 -14.06
CA GLU A 50 -9.90 36.70 -15.06
C GLU A 50 -9.71 36.05 -16.43
N ARG A 51 -9.09 34.86 -16.48
CA ARG A 51 -8.89 34.11 -17.73
C ARG A 51 -10.14 33.40 -18.26
N ALA A 52 -11.06 33.02 -17.38
CA ALA A 52 -12.29 32.31 -17.73
C ALA A 52 -13.50 32.93 -17.02
N PRO A 53 -13.85 34.18 -17.35
CA PRO A 53 -14.99 34.85 -16.75
C PRO A 53 -16.28 34.11 -17.11
N GLY A 54 -17.17 33.92 -16.13
CA GLY A 54 -18.48 33.28 -16.32
C GLY A 54 -18.47 31.75 -16.48
N VAL A 55 -17.30 31.11 -16.61
CA VAL A 55 -17.21 29.65 -16.78
C VAL A 55 -17.33 28.92 -15.44
N PHE A 56 -16.66 29.43 -14.41
CA PHE A 56 -16.62 28.79 -13.09
C PHE A 56 -17.37 29.64 -12.07
N THR A 57 -18.29 29.01 -11.33
CA THR A 57 -18.89 29.67 -10.16
C THR A 57 -17.86 29.73 -9.02
N LYS A 58 -17.87 30.80 -8.22
CA LYS A 58 -16.97 30.95 -7.07
C LYS A 58 -17.11 29.78 -6.08
N GLN A 59 -18.32 29.25 -5.92
CA GLN A 59 -18.61 28.13 -5.04
C GLN A 59 -17.99 26.83 -5.55
N ALA A 60 -18.18 26.49 -6.83
CA ALA A 60 -17.64 25.27 -7.41
C ALA A 60 -16.10 25.28 -7.43
N LEU A 61 -15.50 26.45 -7.74
CA LEU A 61 -14.05 26.62 -7.71
C LEU A 61 -13.49 26.49 -6.28
N SER A 62 -14.14 27.09 -5.29
CA SER A 62 -13.74 26.95 -3.88
C SER A 62 -13.84 25.49 -3.40
N ALA A 63 -14.95 24.80 -3.73
CA ALA A 63 -15.14 23.40 -3.38
C ALA A 63 -14.08 22.49 -4.01
N PHE A 64 -13.78 22.70 -5.30
CA PHE A 64 -12.71 21.98 -6.00
C PHE A 64 -11.34 22.24 -5.36
N LEU A 65 -10.97 23.52 -5.16
CA LEU A 65 -9.66 23.88 -4.62
C LEU A 65 -9.44 23.30 -3.21
N ARG A 66 -10.46 23.34 -2.33
CA ARG A 66 -10.38 22.73 -1.00
C ARG A 66 -10.07 21.24 -1.07
N ARG A 67 -10.73 20.50 -1.96
CA ARG A 67 -10.47 19.06 -2.15
C ARG A 67 -9.12 18.81 -2.80
N TYR A 68 -8.74 19.63 -3.77
CA TYR A 68 -7.51 19.51 -4.53
C TYR A 68 -6.28 19.74 -3.64
N THR A 69 -6.25 20.83 -2.88
CA THR A 69 -5.12 21.16 -2.00
C THR A 69 -5.02 20.25 -0.78
N GLY A 70 -6.13 19.68 -0.32
CA GLY A 70 -6.14 18.67 0.75
C GLY A 70 -5.79 17.25 0.29
N GLY A 71 -5.64 17.01 -1.01
CA GLY A 71 -5.35 15.70 -1.58
C GLY A 71 -3.92 15.24 -1.33
N THR A 72 -3.72 13.93 -1.12
CA THR A 72 -2.39 13.34 -0.87
C THR A 72 -1.41 13.62 -2.00
N ALA A 73 -1.86 13.57 -3.27
CA ALA A 73 -1.01 13.88 -4.42
C ALA A 73 -0.54 15.34 -4.41
N TYR A 74 -1.39 16.27 -3.99
CA TYR A 74 -1.02 17.69 -3.87
C TYR A 74 -0.01 17.91 -2.75
N LEU A 75 -0.22 17.29 -1.57
CA LEU A 75 0.74 17.36 -0.47
C LEU A 75 2.13 16.81 -0.86
N ILE A 76 2.18 15.73 -1.65
CA ILE A 76 3.44 15.18 -2.18
C ILE A 76 4.12 16.19 -3.13
N ALA A 77 3.35 16.87 -3.97
CA ALA A 77 3.90 17.90 -4.84
C ALA A 77 4.38 19.11 -4.05
N LEU A 78 3.65 19.49 -3.00
CA LEU A 78 3.96 20.59 -2.11
C LEU A 78 5.27 20.35 -1.35
N SER A 79 5.53 19.13 -0.88
CA SER A 79 6.76 18.85 -0.13
C SER A 79 8.02 18.82 -1.00
N ARG A 80 7.88 18.59 -2.31
CA ARG A 80 9.02 18.50 -3.26
C ARG A 80 9.32 19.79 -4.00
N ALA A 81 8.34 20.69 -4.12
CA ALA A 81 8.48 21.88 -4.95
C ALA A 81 9.19 23.02 -4.21
N LYS A 82 9.93 23.85 -4.94
CA LYS A 82 10.57 25.06 -4.40
C LYS A 82 9.76 26.34 -4.64
N HIS A 83 8.94 26.36 -5.68
CA HIS A 83 8.15 27.50 -6.10
C HIS A 83 6.69 27.12 -6.28
N ARG A 84 5.82 28.13 -6.24
CA ARG A 84 4.41 28.02 -6.62
C ARG A 84 4.28 28.28 -8.11
N PHE A 85 3.26 27.72 -8.73
CA PHE A 85 3.02 27.83 -10.16
C PHE A 85 1.71 28.57 -10.45
N ASP A 86 1.74 29.42 -11.47
CA ASP A 86 0.54 30.05 -12.03
C ASP A 86 -0.19 29.15 -13.05
N LEU A 87 -1.21 29.70 -13.71
CA LEU A 87 -2.03 28.98 -14.69
C LEU A 87 -1.26 28.52 -15.94
N ASP A 88 -0.14 29.18 -16.24
CA ASP A 88 0.75 28.87 -17.36
C ASP A 88 1.90 27.94 -16.96
N GLY A 89 2.00 27.61 -15.68
CA GLY A 89 3.09 26.80 -15.14
C GLY A 89 4.39 27.59 -14.94
N GLN A 90 4.32 28.92 -14.88
CA GLN A 90 5.45 29.77 -14.52
C GLN A 90 5.60 29.87 -13.00
N PRO A 91 6.83 30.02 -12.49
CA PRO A 91 7.06 30.23 -11.07
C PRO A 91 6.48 31.57 -10.63
N ALA A 92 5.51 31.53 -9.71
CA ALA A 92 4.75 32.68 -9.23
C ALA A 92 4.86 32.79 -7.70
N GLY A 93 6.10 32.93 -7.24
CA GLY A 93 6.47 33.11 -5.84
C GLY A 93 7.08 31.86 -5.20
N ASP A 94 7.81 32.10 -4.12
CA ASP A 94 8.53 31.05 -3.40
C ASP A 94 7.64 30.25 -2.45
N LEU A 95 7.93 28.96 -2.35
CA LEU A 95 7.32 28.08 -1.37
C LEU A 95 8.29 27.93 -0.19
N THR A 96 7.91 28.54 0.93
CA THR A 96 8.74 28.49 2.15
C THR A 96 8.87 27.06 2.69
N ASP A 97 9.96 26.84 3.41
CA ASP A 97 10.34 25.52 3.93
C ASP A 97 9.32 24.99 4.94
N GLU A 98 8.69 25.88 5.70
CA GLU A 98 7.66 25.55 6.70
C GLU A 98 6.46 24.88 6.03
N HIS A 99 6.03 25.37 4.85
CA HIS A 99 4.93 24.76 4.12
C HIS A 99 5.26 23.34 3.64
N ARG A 100 6.53 23.08 3.32
CA ARG A 100 6.98 21.74 2.91
C ARG A 100 7.02 20.80 4.10
N GLN A 101 7.51 21.28 5.24
CA GLN A 101 7.53 20.51 6.50
C GLN A 101 6.12 20.11 6.94
N VAL A 102 5.17 21.05 6.96
CA VAL A 102 3.77 20.77 7.30
C VAL A 102 3.15 19.74 6.33
N ALA A 103 3.48 19.81 5.05
CA ALA A 103 3.00 18.84 4.07
C ALA A 103 3.56 17.42 4.32
N ASP A 104 4.86 17.31 4.62
CA ASP A 104 5.50 16.04 4.93
C ASP A 104 5.00 15.43 6.24
N GLU A 105 4.76 16.24 7.27
CA GLU A 105 4.18 15.80 8.54
C GLU A 105 2.77 15.24 8.34
N GLU A 106 1.93 15.94 7.58
CA GLU A 106 0.57 15.47 7.27
C GLU A 106 0.60 14.17 6.44
N LEU A 107 1.52 14.04 5.48
CA LEU A 107 1.71 12.80 4.73
C LEU A 107 2.12 11.63 5.63
N LYS A 108 3.06 11.85 6.55
CA LYS A 108 3.47 10.84 7.54
C LYS A 108 2.31 10.43 8.43
N ARG A 109 1.53 11.39 8.93
CA ARG A 109 0.33 11.15 9.74
C ARG A 109 -0.68 10.28 9.01
N ARG A 110 -1.01 10.63 7.76
CA ARG A 110 -1.96 9.86 6.93
C ARG A 110 -1.48 8.44 6.65
N ARG A 111 -0.18 8.29 6.38
CA ARG A 111 0.42 6.98 6.14
C ARG A 111 0.34 6.12 7.39
N ALA A 112 0.70 6.65 8.56
CA ALA A 112 0.58 5.94 9.84
C ALA A 112 -0.84 5.42 10.08
N VAL A 113 -1.87 6.27 9.93
CA VAL A 113 -3.29 5.86 10.09
C VAL A 113 -3.68 4.75 9.10
N THR A 114 -3.21 4.84 7.86
CA THR A 114 -3.51 3.82 6.84
C THR A 114 -2.78 2.50 7.13
N ASP A 115 -1.53 2.58 7.58
CA ASP A 115 -0.71 1.43 7.96
C ASP A 115 -1.27 0.73 9.20
N GLU A 116 -1.70 1.49 10.21
CA GLU A 116 -2.41 0.99 11.40
C GLU A 116 -3.71 0.27 11.04
N ARG A 117 -4.53 0.86 10.15
CA ARG A 117 -5.77 0.22 9.70
C ARG A 117 -5.49 -1.10 8.99
N ARG A 118 -4.50 -1.12 8.09
CA ARG A 118 -4.09 -2.34 7.37
C ARG A 118 -3.53 -3.40 8.32
N ALA A 119 -2.70 -3.00 9.28
CA ALA A 119 -2.16 -3.91 10.28
C ALA A 119 -3.27 -4.51 11.16
N LEU A 120 -4.29 -3.73 11.50
CA LEU A 120 -5.45 -4.24 12.25
C LEU A 120 -6.27 -5.23 11.42
N GLU A 121 -6.55 -4.91 10.15
CA GLU A 121 -7.23 -5.82 9.20
C GLU A 121 -6.45 -7.14 9.04
N GLU A 122 -5.13 -7.07 8.88
CA GLU A 122 -4.24 -8.23 8.78
C GLU A 122 -4.22 -9.05 10.07
N GLN A 123 -4.14 -8.39 11.24
CA GLN A 123 -4.23 -9.08 12.53
C GLN A 123 -5.58 -9.79 12.70
N GLN A 124 -6.69 -9.17 12.29
CA GLN A 124 -8.01 -9.80 12.32
C GLN A 124 -8.09 -11.00 11.37
N TRP A 125 -7.49 -10.90 10.20
CA TRP A 125 -7.37 -12.04 9.27
C TRP A 125 -6.55 -13.18 9.87
N LEU A 126 -5.37 -12.90 10.43
CA LEU A 126 -4.52 -13.89 11.09
C LEU A 126 -5.22 -14.54 12.28
N ASN A 127 -5.90 -13.76 13.12
CA ASN A 127 -6.65 -14.27 14.26
C ASN A 127 -7.76 -15.24 13.83
N ARG A 128 -8.48 -14.92 12.75
CA ARG A 128 -9.52 -15.79 12.18
C ARG A 128 -8.93 -17.05 11.56
N ALA A 129 -7.81 -16.93 10.85
CA ALA A 129 -7.09 -18.08 10.30
C ALA A 129 -6.57 -19.02 11.39
N HIS A 130 -6.00 -18.47 12.48
CA HIS A 130 -5.59 -19.25 13.65
C HIS A 130 -6.78 -19.90 14.35
N LEU A 131 -7.88 -19.17 14.55
CA LEU A 131 -9.09 -19.70 15.16
C LEU A 131 -9.63 -20.91 14.37
N LEU A 132 -9.70 -20.81 13.05
CA LEU A 132 -10.13 -21.91 12.20
C LEU A 132 -9.20 -23.12 12.31
N ARG A 133 -7.89 -22.90 12.23
CA ARG A 133 -6.89 -23.97 12.35
C ARG A 133 -6.97 -24.68 13.69
N ASP A 134 -7.07 -23.91 14.78
CA ASP A 134 -7.15 -24.45 16.13
C ASP A 134 -8.47 -25.20 16.34
N PHE A 135 -9.57 -24.71 15.77
CA PHE A 135 -10.86 -25.40 15.82
C PHE A 135 -10.84 -26.71 15.02
N GLU A 136 -10.18 -26.76 13.86
CA GLU A 136 -10.03 -27.99 13.07
C GLU A 136 -9.13 -29.02 13.76
N ALA A 137 -8.18 -28.58 14.59
CA ALA A 137 -7.26 -29.45 15.31
C ALA A 137 -7.71 -29.82 16.73
N THR A 138 -8.71 -29.14 17.30
CA THR A 138 -9.10 -29.35 18.70
C THR A 138 -9.86 -30.66 18.89
N THR A 139 -9.62 -31.32 20.03
CA THR A 139 -10.44 -32.44 20.54
C THR A 139 -11.34 -32.02 21.69
N LEU A 140 -11.36 -30.74 22.05
CA LEU A 140 -12.17 -30.20 23.13
C LEU A 140 -13.64 -30.11 22.71
N THR A 141 -14.53 -30.17 23.70
CA THR A 141 -15.94 -29.78 23.49
C THR A 141 -16.01 -28.31 23.09
N ARG A 142 -17.07 -27.95 22.34
CA ARG A 142 -17.27 -26.59 21.85
C ARG A 142 -17.24 -25.53 22.96
N PRO A 143 -17.93 -25.70 24.12
CA PRO A 143 -17.85 -24.74 25.21
C PRO A 143 -16.43 -24.57 25.78
N ASN A 144 -15.66 -25.67 25.89
CA ASN A 144 -14.29 -25.62 26.39
C ASN A 144 -13.35 -24.93 25.41
N PHE A 145 -13.55 -25.11 24.09
CA PHE A 145 -12.80 -24.40 23.06
C PHE A 145 -13.09 -22.89 23.08
N CYS A 146 -14.38 -22.50 23.14
CA CYS A 146 -14.81 -21.11 23.26
C CYS A 146 -14.18 -20.43 24.47
N ALA A 147 -14.24 -21.07 25.64
CA ALA A 147 -13.62 -20.58 26.87
C ALA A 147 -12.09 -20.41 26.74
N LEU A 148 -11.40 -21.36 26.10
CA LEU A 148 -9.95 -21.29 25.88
C LEU A 148 -9.54 -20.16 24.91
N LYS A 149 -10.34 -19.90 23.87
CA LYS A 149 -10.05 -18.88 22.84
C LYS A 149 -10.60 -17.50 23.18
N GLY A 150 -11.38 -17.37 24.27
CA GLY A 150 -12.04 -16.12 24.63
C GLY A 150 -13.07 -15.68 23.59
N VAL A 151 -13.74 -16.65 22.95
CA VAL A 151 -14.77 -16.41 21.92
C VAL A 151 -16.12 -16.81 22.49
N GLU A 152 -17.12 -15.94 22.35
CA GLU A 152 -18.51 -16.25 22.70
C GLU A 152 -19.04 -17.38 21.81
N GLU A 153 -19.75 -18.35 22.41
CA GLU A 153 -20.22 -19.54 21.70
C GLU A 153 -21.18 -19.23 20.54
N ASP A 154 -22.00 -18.19 20.71
CA ASP A 154 -22.95 -17.70 19.68
C ASP A 154 -22.22 -17.06 18.49
N LYS A 155 -21.00 -16.55 18.68
CA LYS A 155 -20.22 -15.88 17.62
C LYS A 155 -19.28 -16.82 16.88
N LEU A 156 -19.00 -18.00 17.45
CA LEU A 156 -18.00 -18.93 16.92
C LEU A 156 -18.31 -19.36 15.49
N ASP A 157 -19.54 -19.79 15.20
CA ASP A 157 -19.90 -20.32 13.88
C ASP A 157 -19.74 -19.26 12.78
N GLY A 158 -20.16 -18.02 13.07
CA GLY A 158 -19.98 -16.89 12.13
C GLY A 158 -18.50 -16.59 11.86
N LEU A 159 -17.65 -16.61 12.90
CA LEU A 159 -16.21 -16.40 12.72
C LEU A 159 -15.55 -17.52 11.91
N LEU A 160 -15.95 -18.77 12.13
CA LEU A 160 -15.43 -19.93 11.38
C LEU A 160 -15.88 -19.90 9.92
N GLU A 161 -17.12 -19.51 9.63
CA GLU A 161 -17.62 -19.35 8.25
C GLU A 161 -16.79 -18.30 7.50
N ILE A 162 -16.58 -17.14 8.11
CA ILE A 162 -15.75 -16.09 7.53
C ILE A 162 -14.32 -16.59 7.29
N ALA A 163 -13.71 -17.24 8.28
CA ALA A 163 -12.34 -17.75 8.15
C ALA A 163 -12.20 -18.80 7.03
N ARG A 164 -13.20 -19.68 6.86
CA ARG A 164 -13.21 -20.68 5.78
C ARG A 164 -13.33 -20.02 4.41
N LYS A 165 -14.18 -19.00 4.30
CA LYS A 165 -14.34 -18.21 3.07
C LYS A 165 -13.03 -17.50 2.72
N GLU A 166 -12.40 -16.84 3.68
CA GLU A 166 -11.12 -16.16 3.48
C GLU A 166 -9.99 -17.12 3.07
N ARG A 167 -9.92 -18.32 3.67
CA ARG A 167 -8.98 -19.37 3.25
C ARG A 167 -9.21 -19.76 1.79
N THR A 168 -10.46 -19.99 1.41
CA THR A 168 -10.83 -20.39 0.04
C THR A 168 -10.50 -19.28 -0.97
N GLU A 169 -10.80 -18.03 -0.64
CA GLU A 169 -10.49 -16.86 -1.48
C GLU A 169 -8.97 -16.66 -1.63
N TRP A 170 -8.22 -16.83 -0.53
CA TRP A 170 -6.76 -16.75 -0.56
C TRP A 170 -6.13 -17.88 -1.38
N GLU A 171 -6.62 -19.12 -1.24
CA GLU A 171 -6.16 -20.26 -2.04
C GLU A 171 -6.45 -20.08 -3.53
N ALA A 172 -7.64 -19.55 -3.88
CA ALA A 172 -8.01 -19.24 -5.25
C ALA A 172 -7.13 -18.12 -5.85
N ASN A 173 -6.73 -17.13 -5.04
CA ASN A 173 -5.87 -16.03 -5.46
C ASN A 173 -4.37 -16.29 -5.19
N ARG A 174 -4.01 -17.49 -4.73
CA ARG A 174 -2.62 -17.82 -4.40
C ARG A 174 -1.81 -17.84 -5.69
N PRO A 175 -0.68 -17.11 -5.77
CA PRO A 175 0.18 -17.17 -6.94
C PRO A 175 0.66 -18.61 -7.17
N ALA A 176 0.54 -19.09 -8.41
CA ALA A 176 0.94 -20.45 -8.77
C ALA A 176 2.42 -20.68 -8.43
N PRO A 177 2.78 -21.81 -7.78
CA PRO A 177 4.17 -22.13 -7.53
C PRO A 177 4.91 -22.27 -8.87
N GLY A 178 5.88 -21.38 -9.13
CA GLY A 178 6.66 -21.32 -10.37
C GLY A 178 6.44 -20.09 -11.25
N SER A 179 5.55 -19.15 -10.88
CA SER A 179 5.40 -17.86 -11.58
C SER A 179 6.47 -16.82 -11.21
N GLU A 180 7.28 -17.10 -10.19
CA GLU A 180 8.58 -16.46 -10.02
C GLU A 180 9.46 -16.85 -11.21
N ARG A 181 9.38 -16.04 -12.29
CA ARG A 181 10.44 -16.01 -13.29
C ARG A 181 11.73 -15.89 -12.52
N ARG A 182 12.49 -16.98 -12.49
CA ARG A 182 13.85 -17.05 -11.98
C ARG A 182 14.56 -15.78 -12.45
N ALA A 183 14.80 -14.85 -11.53
CA ALA A 183 15.55 -13.65 -11.83
C ALA A 183 16.81 -14.10 -12.59
N PRO A 184 17.18 -13.46 -13.72
CA PRO A 184 18.39 -13.81 -14.41
C PRO A 184 19.51 -13.80 -13.38
N ARG A 185 20.12 -14.96 -13.12
CA ARG A 185 21.29 -15.03 -12.25
C ARG A 185 22.27 -14.00 -12.81
N PRO A 186 22.77 -13.04 -12.01
CA PRO A 186 23.76 -12.10 -12.51
C PRO A 186 24.91 -12.95 -13.07
N GLY A 187 25.13 -12.84 -14.38
CA GLY A 187 26.17 -13.60 -15.08
C GLY A 187 27.49 -13.28 -14.40
N GLY A 188 28.06 -14.26 -13.71
CA GLY A 188 29.43 -14.17 -13.23
C GLY A 188 30.34 -13.87 -14.42
N PRO A 189 31.38 -13.04 -14.25
CA PRO A 189 32.22 -12.60 -15.35
C PRO A 189 32.84 -13.82 -16.03
N ARG A 190 32.57 -13.91 -17.34
CA ARG A 190 33.16 -14.89 -18.23
C ARG A 190 34.66 -14.57 -18.28
N GLY A 191 35.46 -15.32 -17.53
CA GLY A 191 36.92 -15.23 -17.59
C GLY A 191 37.39 -15.60 -18.99
N GLU A 192 37.81 -14.59 -19.75
CA GLU A 192 38.57 -14.77 -20.97
C GLU A 192 40.01 -15.17 -20.63
N GLY A 193 40.43 -16.32 -21.17
CA GLY A 193 41.83 -16.58 -21.51
C GLY A 193 42.75 -17.08 -20.39
N ALA A 194 43.06 -18.38 -20.40
CA ALA A 194 44.44 -18.86 -20.25
C ALA A 194 44.55 -20.36 -20.61
N GLY A 195 45.17 -20.61 -21.77
CA GLY A 195 46.24 -21.59 -21.94
C GLY A 195 46.04 -23.02 -21.44
N ALA A 196 45.82 -23.93 -22.39
CA ALA A 196 46.15 -25.33 -22.24
C ALA A 196 47.59 -25.51 -21.74
N GLN A 197 47.77 -26.19 -20.60
CA GLN A 197 49.03 -26.85 -20.28
C GLN A 197 48.76 -28.18 -19.57
N GLN A 198 48.95 -29.23 -20.37
CA GLN A 198 49.02 -30.62 -19.95
C GLN A 198 50.12 -30.78 -18.90
N ARG A 199 49.78 -31.36 -17.74
CA ARG A 199 50.77 -31.86 -16.78
C ARG A 199 50.81 -33.39 -16.84
N PRO A 200 51.99 -34.01 -16.90
CA PRO A 200 52.14 -35.44 -17.17
C PRO A 200 51.76 -36.28 -15.95
N ARG A 201 51.17 -37.44 -16.23
CA ARG A 201 50.94 -38.51 -15.26
C ARG A 201 52.29 -38.99 -14.72
N ARG A 202 52.45 -39.04 -13.40
CA ARG A 202 53.42 -39.93 -12.75
C ARG A 202 52.66 -40.97 -11.93
N GLU A 203 52.75 -42.21 -12.41
CA GLU A 203 52.43 -43.42 -11.67
C GLU A 203 53.49 -43.68 -10.60
N GLY A 204 53.06 -44.27 -9.49
CA GLY A 204 53.92 -45.02 -8.57
C GLY A 204 54.09 -44.40 -7.19
N GLU A 205 53.28 -44.81 -6.22
CA GLU A 205 53.76 -45.65 -5.11
C GLU A 205 52.58 -46.20 -4.29
N ARG A 206 52.68 -47.50 -3.95
CA ARG A 206 51.67 -48.33 -3.30
C ARG A 206 51.80 -48.26 -1.77
N ALA A 207 50.65 -48.11 -1.09
CA ALA A 207 50.17 -48.86 0.09
C ALA A 207 50.98 -48.80 1.43
N PRO A 208 50.42 -49.17 2.61
CA PRO A 208 49.16 -49.88 2.83
C PRO A 208 48.22 -49.36 3.93
N ARG A 209 47.03 -49.98 3.91
CA ARG A 209 46.05 -50.08 5.00
C ARG A 209 46.70 -50.47 6.33
N GLY A 210 46.19 -49.87 7.41
CA GLY A 210 46.28 -50.42 8.76
C GLY A 210 44.88 -50.41 9.39
N GLU A 211 44.33 -51.61 9.59
CA GLU A 211 43.20 -51.89 10.49
C GLU A 211 43.60 -51.63 11.95
N GLY A 212 42.67 -51.14 12.76
CA GLY A 212 42.84 -51.01 14.20
C GLY A 212 41.51 -50.89 14.93
N ARG A 213 41.05 -52.03 15.44
CA ARG A 213 39.88 -52.22 16.33
C ARG A 213 40.10 -51.55 17.70
N GLY A 214 39.00 -51.26 18.40
CA GLY A 214 38.97 -51.10 19.86
C GLY A 214 37.91 -50.07 20.29
N ASP A 215 36.69 -50.47 20.62
CA ASP A 215 36.25 -50.98 21.94
C ASP A 215 35.84 -49.84 22.90
N GLY A 216 34.70 -50.02 23.58
CA GLY A 216 34.37 -49.27 24.80
C GLY A 216 33.23 -48.26 24.73
N GLY A 217 31.98 -48.73 24.79
CA GLY A 217 30.94 -47.95 25.50
C GLY A 217 31.25 -47.87 27.00
N PRO A 218 30.62 -46.97 27.77
CA PRO A 218 29.49 -47.50 28.54
C PRO A 218 28.28 -46.58 28.73
N ARG A 219 27.24 -47.29 29.15
CA ARG A 219 25.87 -46.93 29.50
C ARG A 219 25.73 -45.90 30.64
N ARG A 220 24.67 -45.08 30.51
CA ARG A 220 23.66 -44.68 31.51
C ARG A 220 24.02 -44.82 32.99
N GLN A 221 23.93 -43.72 33.75
CA GLN A 221 23.44 -43.72 35.14
C GLN A 221 22.63 -42.44 35.46
N ARG A 222 21.31 -42.60 35.60
CA ARG A 222 20.48 -42.02 36.69
C ARG A 222 20.49 -43.08 37.83
N PRO A 223 20.04 -42.86 39.08
CA PRO A 223 19.32 -41.71 39.69
C PRO A 223 19.82 -41.34 41.12
N ALA A 224 19.11 -40.43 41.79
CA ALA A 224 18.78 -40.38 43.24
C ALA A 224 18.35 -38.94 43.57
N ARG A 225 17.35 -38.60 44.40
CA ARG A 225 16.35 -39.33 45.20
C ARG A 225 15.26 -38.29 45.52
#